data_AF-K1X930-F1
#
_entry.id   AF-K1X930-F1
#
_cell.length_a   1.000
_cell.length_b   1.000
_cell.length_c   1.000
_cell.angle_alpha   90.00
_cell.angle_beta   90.00
_cell.angle_gamma   90.00
#
_symmetry.space_group_name_H-M   'P 1'
#
loop_
_entity.id
_entity.type
_entity.pdbx_description
1 polymer ?
#
loop_
_entity_poly.entity_id
_entity_poly.type
_entity_poly.pdbx_seq_one_letter_code
_entity_poly.pdbx_strand_id
1 'polypeptide(L)'
;MYKIIFAFFVFGLFSMSVLGEPVFKQHNEGTEFPVDYSKYGEFKGIGTTDYEYIINDYDGLSTASGDGIYPNNFTIYQDPAYKRLNEERRLIGSKWNFINSPDIHACYMKWVLVEDEDPGVRLFYTAYNLERAGLLKQAVKAYYACVVNFPRSLGWTYWKTPWYVGLKSIEVIEAILRKHPEIGYTLVDADVTIENGFDTDASNDVYYINPGRLVKSEDVPKPTPAKGEITKVLGGEKSKIVQYDNDKWQVVIDGKPTMIKAISYQPSPVMQSYDEGTMSDWMKYDSDNNGKQDSPLESWVDKNGNNEQDADEPKVGDFQLMKDMGANAIRIYHHATNKELLRIAHKEYGLYVMQGDLLGMYCVGSGASWDKGTDYKDETQRKNMLESVRKMVNEFKDEAYVCMWVLGNENNYGGVFGHVGGAGNAAEFPTEYYSFVNEAAKLIKSIDKTRVVAICNGDIGFLDVFAKVCPDVDIFGANVYRGKHGFGKGVWRSAKNLINRPVIIMEYGCPAFYDGLPLETGLKEQSEYIEGCWEDIEFNSYKGQGFGTAIGGALFEWIDGWWKSGQPPRFSPAIQETIGQWPGPFPDGWSHEEWFGVCSHGNGSKSPFMRVLRPSYFAYQKLWTKN
;
A
#
# COMPACT_ATOMS: atom_id res chain seq x y z
N MET A 1 -30.63 -29.68 -38.02
CA MET A 1 -29.40 -29.65 -38.87
C MET A 1 -29.25 -28.17 -39.25
N TYR A 2 -28.51 -27.31 -38.57
CA TYR A 2 -27.10 -27.33 -38.20
C TYR A 2 -26.89 -26.63 -36.84
N LYS A 3 -26.04 -27.21 -35.98
CA LYS A 3 -25.45 -26.56 -34.80
C LYS A 3 -24.23 -25.77 -35.28
N ILE A 4 -24.14 -24.47 -34.97
CA ILE A 4 -22.90 -23.70 -35.11
C ILE A 4 -22.34 -23.55 -33.70
N ILE A 5 -21.27 -24.30 -33.44
CA ILE A 5 -20.45 -24.22 -32.24
C ILE A 5 -19.38 -23.16 -32.53
N PHE A 6 -19.46 -22.00 -31.86
CA PHE A 6 -18.33 -21.07 -31.77
C PHE A 6 -17.40 -21.59 -30.67
N ALA A 7 -16.33 -22.28 -31.07
CA ALA A 7 -15.25 -22.65 -30.19
C ALA A 7 -14.30 -21.45 -30.06
N PHE A 8 -14.33 -20.77 -28.92
CA PHE A 8 -13.22 -19.88 -28.52
C PHE A 8 -12.04 -20.75 -28.12
N PHE A 9 -11.03 -20.83 -28.99
CA PHE A 9 -9.72 -21.34 -28.62
C PHE A 9 -9.04 -20.33 -27.68
N VAL A 10 -9.09 -20.62 -26.38
CA VAL A 10 -8.22 -19.98 -25.39
C VAL A 10 -6.83 -20.58 -25.56
N PHE A 11 -6.01 -19.95 -26.40
CA PHE A 11 -4.57 -20.13 -26.30
C PHE A 11 -4.11 -19.41 -25.02
N GLY A 12 -3.76 -20.19 -24.00
CA GLY A 12 -2.99 -19.72 -22.86
C GLY A 12 -1.60 -19.30 -23.34
N LEU A 13 -1.50 -18.05 -23.80
CA LEU A 13 -0.23 -17.35 -23.89
C LEU A 13 0.15 -17.00 -22.45
N PHE A 14 1.08 -17.77 -21.89
CA PHE A 14 1.98 -17.19 -20.88
C PHE A 14 2.54 -15.92 -21.52
N SER A 15 2.19 -14.75 -21.00
CA SER A 15 2.90 -13.53 -21.36
C SER A 15 4.31 -13.72 -20.84
N MET A 16 5.23 -14.15 -21.71
CA MET A 16 6.62 -13.76 -21.51
C MET A 16 6.58 -12.23 -21.53
N SER A 17 6.71 -11.61 -20.36
CA SER A 17 7.02 -10.19 -20.29
C SER A 17 8.35 -10.03 -21.02
N VAL A 18 8.29 -9.57 -22.27
CA VAL A 18 9.47 -9.08 -22.94
C VAL A 18 9.88 -7.87 -22.12
N LEU A 19 10.90 -8.04 -21.27
CA LEU A 19 11.59 -6.92 -20.63
C LEU A 19 11.88 -5.91 -21.74
N GLY A 20 11.33 -4.70 -21.63
CA GLY A 20 11.65 -3.63 -22.58
C GLY A 20 13.16 -3.43 -22.64
N GLU A 21 13.68 -2.98 -23.78
CA GLU A 21 15.10 -2.64 -23.86
C GLU A 21 15.46 -1.61 -22.79
N PRO A 22 16.58 -1.79 -22.07
CA PRO A 22 16.99 -0.82 -21.05
C PRO A 22 17.11 0.60 -21.60
N VAL A 23 16.72 1.59 -20.80
CA VAL A 23 16.75 3.01 -21.16
C VAL A 23 18.17 3.49 -21.47
N PHE A 24 19.17 2.88 -20.81
CA PHE A 24 20.59 3.04 -21.13
C PHE A 24 21.34 1.74 -20.81
N LYS A 25 22.58 1.65 -21.27
CA LYS A 25 23.51 0.57 -20.91
C LYS A 25 24.56 1.11 -19.96
N GLN A 26 24.88 0.39 -18.89
CA GLN A 26 26.04 0.72 -18.07
C GLN A 26 27.33 0.54 -18.90
N HIS A 27 28.31 1.41 -18.66
CA HIS A 27 29.61 1.29 -19.32
C HIS A 27 30.39 0.07 -18.82
N ASN A 28 30.33 -0.22 -17.52
CA ASN A 28 30.88 -1.40 -16.89
C ASN A 28 29.84 -2.05 -15.96
N GLU A 29 29.31 -3.22 -16.34
CA GLU A 29 28.32 -3.98 -15.56
C GLU A 29 28.93 -4.81 -14.41
N GLY A 30 30.27 -4.84 -14.31
CA GLY A 30 31.01 -5.75 -13.43
C GLY A 30 31.20 -7.15 -14.02
N THR A 31 32.04 -7.97 -13.39
CA THR A 31 32.44 -9.28 -13.94
C THR A 31 31.56 -10.47 -13.54
N GLU A 32 30.69 -10.33 -12.54
CA GLU A 32 29.80 -11.42 -12.10
C GLU A 32 28.40 -10.94 -11.66
N PHE A 33 27.45 -11.86 -11.68
CA PHE A 33 26.13 -11.72 -11.08
C PHE A 33 25.61 -13.09 -10.59
N PRO A 34 25.14 -13.20 -9.33
CA PRO A 34 25.28 -12.20 -8.27
C PRO A 34 26.76 -12.02 -7.87
N VAL A 35 27.06 -10.95 -7.13
CA VAL A 35 28.38 -10.77 -6.51
C VAL A 35 28.49 -11.69 -5.30
N ASP A 36 29.50 -12.56 -5.29
CA ASP A 36 29.78 -13.45 -4.17
C ASP A 36 30.76 -12.76 -3.20
N TYR A 37 30.20 -12.00 -2.26
CA TYR A 37 30.95 -11.27 -1.25
C TYR A 37 31.89 -12.16 -0.40
N SER A 38 31.63 -13.47 -0.28
CA SER A 38 32.52 -14.37 0.45
C SER A 38 33.90 -14.55 -0.20
N LYS A 39 34.03 -14.23 -1.50
CA LYS A 39 35.32 -14.26 -2.22
C LYS A 39 36.21 -13.06 -1.91
N TYR A 40 35.61 -11.93 -1.55
CA TYR A 40 36.30 -10.64 -1.48
C TYR A 40 36.44 -10.07 -0.07
N GLY A 41 35.87 -10.75 0.92
CA GLY A 41 35.82 -10.25 2.29
C GLY A 41 35.34 -11.29 3.28
N GLU A 42 35.06 -10.84 4.50
CA GLU A 42 34.64 -11.66 5.62
C GLU A 42 33.39 -11.06 6.27
N PHE A 43 32.37 -11.89 6.49
CA PHE A 43 31.21 -11.53 7.30
C PHE A 43 31.46 -11.84 8.77
N LYS A 44 31.22 -10.87 9.65
CA LYS A 44 31.29 -11.03 11.11
C LYS A 44 29.93 -10.75 11.74
N GLY A 45 29.63 -11.43 12.85
CA GLY A 45 28.45 -11.15 13.66
C GLY A 45 27.10 -11.31 12.94
N ILE A 46 26.99 -12.21 11.94
CA ILE A 46 25.73 -12.44 11.20
C ILE A 46 24.59 -12.76 12.18
N GLY A 47 23.48 -12.03 12.02
CA GLY A 47 22.28 -12.15 12.85
C GLY A 47 22.37 -11.43 14.20
N THR A 48 23.43 -10.68 14.45
CA THR A 48 23.67 -10.00 15.74
C THR A 48 23.77 -8.49 15.57
N THR A 49 23.86 -7.77 16.69
CA THR A 49 24.12 -6.32 16.74
C THR A 49 25.48 -5.93 16.22
N ASP A 50 26.44 -6.86 16.26
CA ASP A 50 27.84 -6.63 15.91
C ASP A 50 28.14 -6.98 14.44
N TYR A 51 27.10 -7.08 13.61
CA TYR A 51 27.27 -7.39 12.18
C TYR A 51 28.18 -6.37 11.49
N GLU A 52 29.16 -6.90 10.75
CA GLU A 52 30.07 -6.15 9.89
C GLU A 52 30.50 -7.01 8.71
N TYR A 53 30.68 -6.39 7.54
CA TYR A 53 31.37 -7.01 6.41
C TYR A 53 32.70 -6.29 6.18
N ILE A 54 33.80 -7.04 6.24
CA ILE A 54 35.16 -6.52 6.07
C ILE A 54 35.67 -6.89 4.69
N ILE A 55 36.01 -5.88 3.89
CA ILE A 55 36.57 -6.08 2.55
C ILE A 55 38.06 -6.43 2.67
N ASN A 56 38.45 -7.58 2.15
CA ASN A 56 39.85 -8.04 2.10
C ASN A 56 40.48 -7.85 0.71
N ASP A 57 39.66 -7.89 -0.35
CA ASP A 57 40.06 -7.65 -1.75
C ASP A 57 39.18 -6.55 -2.36
N TYR A 58 39.60 -5.30 -2.15
CA TYR A 58 38.86 -4.14 -2.61
C TYR A 58 38.79 -4.04 -4.15
N ASP A 59 39.91 -4.31 -4.83
CA ASP A 59 40.00 -4.20 -6.29
C ASP A 59 39.18 -5.32 -6.97
N GLY A 60 39.23 -6.53 -6.43
CA GLY A 60 38.41 -7.64 -6.89
C GLY A 60 36.91 -7.37 -6.70
N LEU A 61 36.50 -6.89 -5.52
CA LEU A 61 35.10 -6.55 -5.27
C LEU A 61 34.62 -5.39 -6.16
N SER A 62 35.45 -4.37 -6.33
CA SER A 62 35.16 -3.23 -7.21
C SER A 62 34.93 -3.69 -8.67
N THR A 63 35.78 -4.61 -9.14
CA THR A 63 35.68 -5.21 -10.48
C THR A 63 34.43 -6.08 -10.63
N ALA A 64 34.03 -6.84 -9.59
CA ALA A 64 32.83 -7.67 -9.58
C ALA A 64 31.54 -6.83 -9.57
N SER A 65 31.53 -5.73 -8.82
CA SER A 65 30.38 -4.86 -8.64
C SER A 65 29.98 -4.13 -9.92
N GLY A 66 30.91 -3.44 -10.58
CA GLY A 66 30.60 -2.58 -11.74
C GLY A 66 30.25 -1.13 -11.36
N ASP A 67 29.98 -0.29 -12.36
CA ASP A 67 29.86 1.16 -12.21
C ASP A 67 28.81 1.58 -11.17
N GLY A 68 29.21 2.47 -10.26
CA GLY A 68 28.33 3.10 -9.28
C GLY A 68 27.86 2.17 -8.16
N ILE A 69 28.29 0.90 -8.17
CA ILE A 69 27.96 -0.08 -7.14
C ILE A 69 29.16 -0.21 -6.20
N TYR A 70 28.95 0.15 -4.93
CA TYR A 70 29.99 0.12 -3.92
C TYR A 70 30.72 -1.25 -3.90
N PRO A 71 32.07 -1.26 -3.85
CA PRO A 71 32.96 -0.13 -3.64
C PRO A 71 33.39 0.64 -4.91
N ASN A 72 32.87 0.30 -6.09
CA ASN A 72 33.27 0.91 -7.35
C ASN A 72 32.56 2.24 -7.63
N ASN A 73 33.12 3.32 -7.10
CA ASN A 73 32.62 4.68 -7.33
C ASN A 73 33.47 5.49 -8.32
N PHE A 74 34.48 4.89 -8.96
CA PHE A 74 35.50 5.62 -9.72
C PHE A 74 35.48 5.32 -11.22
N THR A 75 35.05 4.13 -11.66
CA THR A 75 34.97 3.85 -13.10
C THR A 75 33.86 4.63 -13.80
N ILE A 76 32.88 5.14 -13.04
CA ILE A 76 31.81 6.01 -13.55
C ILE A 76 32.35 7.27 -14.27
N TYR A 77 33.48 7.82 -13.83
CA TYR A 77 34.10 9.00 -14.48
C TYR A 77 34.66 8.70 -15.88
N GLN A 78 34.81 7.42 -16.21
CA GLN A 78 35.25 6.94 -17.52
C GLN A 78 34.07 6.75 -18.48
N ASP A 79 32.84 6.69 -17.97
CA ASP A 79 31.62 6.59 -18.78
C ASP A 79 31.51 7.81 -19.72
N PRO A 80 31.48 7.64 -21.05
CA PRO A 80 31.27 8.74 -21.98
C PRO A 80 30.01 9.57 -21.69
N ALA A 81 28.98 8.96 -21.08
CA ALA A 81 27.77 9.64 -20.68
C ALA A 81 28.02 10.69 -19.58
N TYR A 82 29.00 10.48 -18.69
CA TYR A 82 29.34 11.47 -17.66
C TYR A 82 29.76 12.80 -18.28
N LYS A 83 30.65 12.76 -19.27
CA LYS A 83 31.11 13.97 -19.99
C LYS A 83 29.96 14.63 -20.74
N ARG A 84 29.20 13.83 -21.52
CA ARG A 84 28.05 14.31 -22.31
C ARG A 84 27.01 15.01 -21.42
N LEU A 85 26.58 14.39 -20.32
CA LEU A 85 25.55 14.94 -19.44
C LEU A 85 25.99 16.23 -18.72
N ASN A 86 27.29 16.37 -18.43
CA ASN A 86 27.86 17.61 -17.91
C ASN A 86 27.88 18.73 -18.95
N GLU A 87 28.34 18.44 -20.17
CA GLU A 87 28.36 19.40 -21.29
C GLU A 87 26.95 19.89 -21.63
N GLU A 88 25.97 18.98 -21.59
CA GLU A 88 24.53 19.27 -21.75
C GLU A 88 23.90 19.95 -20.52
N ARG A 89 24.65 20.14 -19.43
CA ARG A 89 24.19 20.74 -18.16
C ARG A 89 23.01 20.02 -17.50
N ARG A 90 22.83 18.73 -17.79
CA ARG A 90 21.72 17.89 -17.29
C ARG A 90 21.89 17.42 -15.85
N LEU A 91 23.06 17.58 -15.25
CA LEU A 91 23.35 17.19 -13.86
C LEU A 91 23.22 18.36 -12.85
N ILE A 92 22.77 19.54 -13.30
CA ILE A 92 22.60 20.73 -12.46
C ILE A 92 21.36 20.61 -11.57
N GLY A 93 21.50 20.99 -10.30
CA GLY A 93 20.41 21.03 -9.33
C GLY A 93 20.65 20.16 -8.10
N SER A 94 19.70 20.22 -7.18
CA SER A 94 19.68 19.39 -5.97
C SER A 94 19.53 17.92 -6.34
N LYS A 95 20.22 17.01 -5.64
CA LYS A 95 20.06 15.55 -5.79
C LYS A 95 18.60 15.09 -5.66
N TRP A 96 17.83 15.77 -4.82
CA TRP A 96 16.42 15.47 -4.60
C TRP A 96 15.54 15.69 -5.84
N ASN A 97 15.96 16.56 -6.78
CA ASN A 97 15.26 16.77 -8.06
C ASN A 97 15.46 15.58 -9.04
N PHE A 98 16.37 14.66 -8.72
CA PHE A 98 16.73 13.51 -9.55
C PHE A 98 16.19 12.19 -8.99
N ILE A 99 15.25 12.20 -8.05
CA ILE A 99 14.58 10.97 -7.62
C ILE A 99 13.65 10.46 -8.73
N ASN A 100 12.64 11.28 -9.10
CA ASN A 100 11.59 10.88 -10.03
C ASN A 100 11.61 11.64 -11.36
N SER A 101 12.70 12.34 -11.67
CA SER A 101 12.82 12.99 -12.99
C SER A 101 12.76 11.93 -14.11
N PRO A 102 12.09 12.21 -15.23
CA PRO A 102 11.98 11.27 -16.36
C PRO A 102 13.33 11.03 -17.06
N ASP A 103 14.33 11.87 -16.82
CA ASP A 103 15.69 11.67 -17.33
C ASP A 103 16.46 10.65 -16.48
N ILE A 104 16.12 9.37 -16.64
CA ILE A 104 16.63 8.27 -15.80
C ILE A 104 18.16 8.16 -15.87
N HIS A 105 18.78 8.41 -17.02
CA HIS A 105 20.24 8.35 -17.15
C HIS A 105 20.93 9.49 -16.37
N ALA A 106 20.38 10.72 -16.45
CA ALA A 106 20.88 11.81 -15.60
C ALA A 106 20.63 11.54 -14.11
N CYS A 107 19.51 10.91 -13.76
CA CYS A 107 19.22 10.52 -12.38
C CYS A 107 20.23 9.51 -11.83
N TYR A 108 20.47 8.43 -12.57
CA TYR A 108 21.50 7.44 -12.24
C TYR A 108 22.87 8.12 -12.06
N MET A 109 23.30 8.91 -13.04
CA MET A 109 24.60 9.59 -13.01
C MET A 109 24.70 10.55 -11.82
N LYS A 110 23.64 11.33 -11.56
CA LYS A 110 23.59 12.27 -10.44
C LYS A 110 23.78 11.55 -9.11
N TRP A 111 23.00 10.50 -8.87
CA TRP A 111 23.02 9.76 -7.60
C TRP A 111 24.35 9.05 -7.35
N VAL A 112 24.97 8.46 -8.38
CA VAL A 112 26.30 7.84 -8.24
C VAL A 112 27.35 8.86 -7.76
N LEU A 113 27.25 10.11 -8.24
CA LEU A 113 28.22 11.17 -8.00
C LEU A 113 27.96 12.00 -6.74
N VAL A 114 26.91 11.72 -5.97
CA VAL A 114 26.64 12.43 -4.72
C VAL A 114 27.75 12.12 -3.70
N GLU A 115 28.31 13.16 -3.09
CA GLU A 115 29.34 13.04 -2.05
C GLU A 115 28.84 13.48 -0.66
N ASP A 116 27.75 14.26 -0.60
CA ASP A 116 27.20 14.88 0.60
C ASP A 116 25.93 14.17 1.13
N GLU A 117 25.90 12.84 1.05
CA GLU A 117 24.78 12.02 1.49
C GLU A 117 25.28 10.73 2.16
N ASP A 118 24.46 10.15 3.02
CA ASP A 118 24.70 8.82 3.56
C ASP A 118 24.99 7.81 2.42
N PRO A 119 26.11 7.06 2.49
CA PRO A 119 26.51 6.16 1.41
C PRO A 119 25.47 5.11 1.04
N GLY A 120 24.69 4.62 2.01
CA GLY A 120 23.61 3.66 1.79
C GLY A 120 22.42 4.31 1.10
N VAL A 121 22.01 5.51 1.51
CA VAL A 121 20.94 6.29 0.84
C VAL A 121 21.32 6.58 -0.61
N ARG A 122 22.56 7.02 -0.84
CA ARG A 122 23.10 7.24 -2.19
C ARG A 122 23.05 5.98 -3.05
N LEU A 123 23.52 4.85 -2.51
CA LEU A 123 23.54 3.58 -3.23
C LEU A 123 22.13 3.05 -3.50
N PHE A 124 21.19 3.28 -2.58
CA PHE A 124 19.79 2.91 -2.79
C PHE A 124 19.19 3.66 -3.97
N TYR A 125 19.37 4.98 -4.06
CA TYR A 125 18.84 5.74 -5.19
C TYR A 125 19.61 5.49 -6.49
N THR A 126 20.86 5.04 -6.41
CA THR A 126 21.58 4.48 -7.57
C THR A 126 20.89 3.20 -8.06
N ALA A 127 20.60 2.27 -7.15
CA ALA A 127 19.88 1.02 -7.44
C ALA A 127 18.47 1.27 -7.99
N TYR A 128 17.75 2.24 -7.42
CA TYR A 128 16.43 2.67 -7.89
C TYR A 128 16.45 3.15 -9.33
N ASN A 129 17.46 3.93 -9.73
CA ASN A 129 17.55 4.38 -11.12
C ASN A 129 18.01 3.29 -12.09
N LEU A 130 18.79 2.30 -11.62
CA LEU A 130 19.07 1.09 -12.40
C LEU A 130 17.80 0.26 -12.62
N GLU A 131 16.94 0.13 -11.60
CA GLU A 131 15.65 -0.54 -11.73
C GLU A 131 14.76 0.19 -12.73
N ARG A 132 14.60 1.52 -12.58
CA ARG A 132 13.83 2.36 -13.51
C ARG A 132 14.33 2.27 -14.95
N ALA A 133 15.64 2.05 -15.13
CA ALA A 133 16.24 1.88 -16.45
C ALA A 133 16.01 0.49 -17.07
N GLY A 134 15.42 -0.47 -16.34
CA GLY A 134 15.27 -1.86 -16.78
C GLY A 134 16.52 -2.74 -16.57
N LEU A 135 17.55 -2.23 -15.88
CA LEU A 135 18.80 -2.95 -15.59
C LEU A 135 18.66 -3.78 -14.31
N LEU A 136 17.73 -4.74 -14.32
CA LEU A 136 17.28 -5.42 -13.09
C LEU A 136 18.37 -6.20 -12.35
N LYS A 137 19.31 -6.85 -13.06
CA LYS A 137 20.42 -7.58 -12.41
C LYS A 137 21.37 -6.61 -11.69
N GLN A 138 21.64 -5.47 -12.30
CA GLN A 138 22.48 -4.40 -11.77
C GLN A 138 21.77 -3.73 -10.58
N ALA A 139 20.46 -3.52 -10.67
CA ALA A 139 19.65 -3.02 -9.57
C ALA A 139 19.67 -3.99 -8.37
N VAL A 140 19.45 -5.29 -8.58
CA VAL A 140 19.55 -6.31 -7.52
C VAL A 140 20.95 -6.31 -6.90
N LYS A 141 22.00 -6.21 -7.71
CA LYS A 141 23.39 -6.13 -7.24
C LYS A 141 23.61 -4.90 -6.35
N ALA A 142 23.11 -3.73 -6.78
CA ALA A 142 23.23 -2.47 -6.05
C ALA A 142 22.42 -2.46 -4.74
N TYR A 143 21.17 -2.94 -4.75
CA TYR A 143 20.37 -3.11 -3.53
C TYR A 143 21.03 -4.11 -2.58
N TYR A 144 21.56 -5.22 -3.08
CA TYR A 144 22.23 -6.20 -2.22
C TYR A 144 23.52 -5.63 -1.61
N ALA A 145 24.23 -4.76 -2.34
CA ALA A 145 25.35 -4.01 -1.80
C ALA A 145 24.94 -3.06 -0.66
N CYS A 146 23.74 -2.44 -0.70
CA CYS A 146 23.19 -1.73 0.46
C CYS A 146 23.02 -2.65 1.66
N VAL A 147 22.46 -3.85 1.48
CA VAL A 147 22.24 -4.82 2.57
C VAL A 147 23.56 -5.27 3.19
N VAL A 148 24.57 -5.55 2.39
CA VAL A 148 25.87 -6.05 2.88
C VAL A 148 26.69 -4.96 3.58
N ASN A 149 26.80 -3.78 2.95
CA ASN A 149 27.77 -2.76 3.37
C ASN A 149 27.15 -1.62 4.18
N PHE A 150 25.85 -1.36 3.99
CA PHE A 150 25.15 -0.22 4.60
C PHE A 150 23.80 -0.61 5.24
N PRO A 151 23.70 -1.73 5.98
CA PRO A 151 22.41 -2.22 6.49
C PRO A 151 21.77 -1.28 7.54
N ARG A 152 22.58 -0.44 8.19
CA ARG A 152 22.16 0.52 9.22
C ARG A 152 21.88 1.92 8.68
N SER A 153 22.04 2.13 7.38
CA SER A 153 21.79 3.44 6.77
C SER A 153 20.33 3.86 6.95
N LEU A 154 20.17 5.12 7.34
CA LEU A 154 18.90 5.71 7.71
C LEU A 154 18.63 6.92 6.81
N GLY A 155 17.47 6.92 6.15
CA GLY A 155 16.90 8.13 5.59
C GLY A 155 15.64 8.55 6.35
N TRP A 156 15.01 9.62 5.88
CA TRP A 156 13.86 10.22 6.54
C TRP A 156 12.75 10.47 5.52
N THR A 157 11.53 10.12 5.91
CA THR A 157 10.34 10.47 5.11
C THR A 157 10.01 11.95 5.23
N TYR A 158 9.06 12.41 4.41
CA TYR A 158 8.47 13.74 4.53
C TYR A 158 8.00 14.05 5.95
N TRP A 159 7.40 13.05 6.59
CA TRP A 159 6.83 13.10 7.93
C TRP A 159 7.86 12.91 9.05
N LYS A 160 9.16 12.95 8.73
CA LYS A 160 10.26 12.73 9.69
C LYS A 160 10.19 11.38 10.40
N THR A 161 9.60 10.38 9.75
CA THR A 161 9.69 9.00 10.21
C THR A 161 10.97 8.34 9.68
N PRO A 162 11.62 7.47 10.48
CA PRO A 162 12.76 6.68 10.05
C PRO A 162 12.47 5.84 8.80
N TRP A 163 13.39 5.84 7.83
CA TRP A 163 13.35 4.97 6.66
C TRP A 163 14.63 4.14 6.56
N TYR A 164 14.50 2.85 6.86
CA TYR A 164 15.62 1.92 7.00
C TYR A 164 16.05 1.34 5.65
N VAL A 165 17.19 1.81 5.13
CA VAL A 165 17.67 1.50 3.79
C VAL A 165 17.95 0.01 3.61
N GLY A 166 18.58 -0.65 4.59
CA GLY A 166 18.90 -2.07 4.53
C GLY A 166 17.65 -2.94 4.42
N LEU A 167 16.66 -2.71 5.28
CA LEU A 167 15.38 -3.43 5.23
C LEU A 167 14.66 -3.17 3.90
N LYS A 168 14.55 -1.91 3.48
CA LYS A 168 13.88 -1.58 2.21
C LYS A 168 14.58 -2.22 1.01
N SER A 169 15.90 -2.30 1.02
CA SER A 169 16.67 -2.95 -0.05
C SER A 169 16.33 -4.44 -0.16
N ILE A 170 16.21 -5.14 0.98
CA ILE A 170 15.77 -6.55 1.00
C ILE A 170 14.37 -6.68 0.36
N GLU A 171 13.43 -5.83 0.78
CA GLU A 171 12.05 -5.85 0.28
C GLU A 171 11.98 -5.63 -1.24
N VAL A 172 12.78 -4.70 -1.77
CA VAL A 172 12.83 -4.42 -3.21
C VAL A 172 13.47 -5.59 -3.97
N ILE A 173 14.55 -6.19 -3.46
CA ILE A 173 15.16 -7.38 -4.10
C ILE A 173 14.16 -8.53 -4.15
N GLU A 174 13.48 -8.82 -3.04
CA GLU A 174 12.46 -9.89 -2.98
C GLU A 174 11.34 -9.65 -3.99
N ALA A 175 10.86 -8.40 -4.11
CA ALA A 175 9.84 -8.03 -5.09
C ALA A 175 10.32 -8.16 -6.54
N ILE A 176 11.52 -7.66 -6.86
CA ILE A 176 12.09 -7.78 -8.22
C ILE A 176 12.25 -9.24 -8.61
N LEU A 177 12.87 -10.07 -7.77
CA LEU A 177 13.13 -11.48 -8.08
C LEU A 177 11.83 -12.29 -8.18
N ARG A 178 10.78 -11.92 -7.44
CA ARG A 178 9.45 -12.53 -7.55
C ARG A 178 8.75 -12.16 -8.86
N LYS A 179 8.83 -10.89 -9.25
CA LYS A 179 8.21 -10.37 -10.49
C LYS A 179 8.97 -10.82 -11.75
N HIS A 180 10.27 -11.07 -11.62
CA HIS A 180 11.20 -11.42 -12.70
C HIS A 180 11.90 -12.76 -12.44
N PRO A 181 11.16 -13.90 -12.44
CA PRO A 181 11.73 -15.21 -12.17
C PRO A 181 12.79 -15.64 -13.21
N GLU A 182 12.80 -15.03 -14.40
CA GLU A 182 13.83 -15.22 -15.43
C GLU A 182 15.24 -14.79 -15.00
N ILE A 183 15.37 -14.00 -13.93
CA ILE A 183 16.67 -13.69 -13.32
C ILE A 183 17.31 -14.95 -12.74
N GLY A 184 16.51 -15.92 -12.27
CA GLY A 184 16.95 -17.25 -11.84
C GLY A 184 17.57 -17.32 -10.44
N TYR A 185 17.41 -16.27 -9.63
CA TYR A 185 17.92 -16.20 -8.26
C TYR A 185 16.84 -15.84 -7.25
N THR A 186 17.05 -16.24 -6.00
CA THR A 186 16.21 -15.94 -4.86
C THR A 186 17.08 -15.48 -3.70
N LEU A 187 16.67 -14.42 -3.02
CA LEU A 187 17.29 -13.97 -1.78
C LEU A 187 16.79 -14.83 -0.63
N VAL A 188 17.69 -15.52 0.07
CA VAL A 188 17.36 -16.38 1.22
C VAL A 188 18.05 -15.88 2.48
N ASP A 189 17.41 -16.11 3.63
CA ASP A 189 17.89 -15.80 4.98
C ASP A 189 18.14 -14.30 5.29
N ALA A 190 17.95 -13.40 4.31
CA ALA A 190 18.17 -11.97 4.48
C ALA A 190 17.15 -11.35 5.42
N ASP A 191 17.62 -10.69 6.47
CA ASP A 191 16.78 -10.06 7.47
C ASP A 191 17.50 -8.89 8.15
N VAL A 192 16.80 -7.75 8.23
CA VAL A 192 17.19 -6.64 9.10
C VAL A 192 16.02 -6.44 10.08
N THR A 193 16.26 -6.76 11.34
CA THR A 193 15.31 -6.55 12.44
C THR A 193 15.80 -5.37 13.27
N ILE A 194 14.89 -4.44 13.57
CA ILE A 194 15.19 -3.23 14.31
C ILE A 194 14.31 -3.25 15.55
N GLU A 195 14.94 -3.51 16.70
CA GLU A 195 14.31 -3.33 18.00
C GLU A 195 14.14 -1.82 18.25
N ASN A 196 12.98 -1.43 18.79
CA ASN A 196 12.49 -0.05 18.93
C ASN A 196 12.11 0.69 17.63
N GLY A 197 12.25 0.06 16.46
CA GLY A 197 11.98 0.71 15.16
C GLY A 197 10.51 0.97 14.78
N PHE A 198 9.59 1.02 15.76
CA PHE A 198 8.16 1.32 15.57
C PHE A 198 7.76 2.74 16.01
N ASP A 199 8.69 3.52 16.54
CA ASP A 199 8.49 4.94 16.85
C ASP A 199 9.30 5.85 15.89
N THR A 200 9.43 7.13 16.23
CA THR A 200 10.18 8.12 15.42
C THR A 200 11.59 8.41 15.95
N ASP A 201 11.97 7.84 17.09
CA ASP A 201 13.27 8.04 17.75
C ASP A 201 14.29 6.97 17.32
N ALA A 202 14.88 7.17 16.15
CA ALA A 202 15.92 6.26 15.66
C ALA A 202 17.22 6.26 16.49
N SER A 203 17.36 7.10 17.51
CA SER A 203 18.56 7.11 18.36
C SER A 203 18.61 5.93 19.33
N ASN A 204 17.48 5.28 19.58
CA ASN A 204 17.35 4.13 20.47
C ASN A 204 17.27 2.78 19.73
N ASP A 205 17.35 2.81 18.39
CA ASP A 205 17.22 1.64 17.53
C ASP A 205 18.38 0.65 17.70
N VAL A 206 18.04 -0.63 17.79
CA VAL A 206 19.03 -1.72 17.85
C VAL A 206 18.83 -2.68 16.68
N TYR A 207 19.88 -2.81 15.84
CA TYR A 207 19.83 -3.52 14.57
C TYR A 207 20.39 -4.94 14.72
N TYR A 208 19.62 -5.95 14.32
CA TYR A 208 20.06 -7.33 14.13
C TYR A 208 20.08 -7.64 12.65
N ILE A 209 21.25 -7.95 12.11
CA ILE A 209 21.47 -7.95 10.66
C ILE A 209 21.97 -9.31 10.18
N ASN A 210 21.18 -9.93 9.31
CA ASN A 210 21.59 -11.03 8.47
C ASN A 210 21.48 -10.58 7.00
N PRO A 211 22.60 -10.42 6.27
CA PRO A 211 22.53 -9.98 4.89
C PRO A 211 21.92 -11.04 3.96
N GLY A 212 21.83 -12.31 4.41
CA GLY A 212 21.37 -13.42 3.59
C GLY A 212 22.28 -13.69 2.40
N ARG A 213 21.77 -14.41 1.39
CA ARG A 213 22.50 -14.73 0.16
C ARG A 213 21.56 -14.89 -1.02
N LEU A 214 22.06 -14.54 -2.21
CA LEU A 214 21.40 -14.85 -3.47
C LEU A 214 21.79 -16.27 -3.91
N VAL A 215 20.82 -17.17 -3.97
CA VAL A 215 21.00 -18.56 -4.43
C VAL A 215 20.17 -18.79 -5.68
N LYS A 216 20.52 -19.80 -6.47
CA LYS A 216 19.68 -20.17 -7.63
C LYS A 216 18.30 -20.58 -7.15
N SER A 217 17.25 -20.12 -7.83
CA SER A 217 15.87 -20.39 -7.41
C SER A 217 15.51 -21.87 -7.44
N GLU A 218 16.18 -22.67 -8.30
CA GLU A 218 15.99 -24.13 -8.37
C GLU A 218 16.44 -24.87 -7.10
N ASP A 219 17.36 -24.27 -6.33
CA ASP A 219 17.90 -24.85 -5.10
C ASP A 219 17.05 -24.51 -3.86
N VAL A 220 16.07 -23.61 -4.00
CA VAL A 220 15.21 -23.18 -2.88
C VAL A 220 14.05 -24.17 -2.71
N PRO A 221 13.87 -24.77 -1.52
CA PRO A 221 12.75 -25.65 -1.26
C PRO A 221 11.40 -24.95 -1.50
N LYS A 222 10.49 -25.63 -2.18
CA LYS A 222 9.12 -25.12 -2.35
C LYS A 222 8.37 -25.18 -1.02
N PRO A 223 7.63 -24.13 -0.64
CA PRO A 223 6.88 -24.12 0.63
C PRO A 223 5.74 -25.13 0.63
N THR A 224 5.46 -25.68 1.80
CA THR A 224 4.36 -26.64 2.02
C THR A 224 3.00 -25.94 1.97
N PRO A 225 1.98 -26.51 1.29
CA PRO A 225 0.63 -25.95 1.26
C PRO A 225 -0.02 -25.85 2.65
N ALA A 226 -0.87 -24.84 2.85
CA ALA A 226 -1.43 -24.47 4.14
C ALA A 226 -2.57 -25.33 4.72
N LYS A 227 -2.83 -26.52 4.15
CA LYS A 227 -3.92 -27.39 4.61
C LYS A 227 -3.46 -28.22 5.82
N GLY A 228 -3.21 -27.53 6.93
CA GLY A 228 -2.90 -28.11 8.23
C GLY A 228 -4.11 -28.08 9.18
N GLU A 229 -3.87 -28.48 10.43
CA GLU A 229 -4.88 -28.42 11.49
C GLU A 229 -5.11 -26.98 11.96
N ILE A 230 -6.34 -26.63 12.35
CA ILE A 230 -6.65 -25.32 12.91
C ILE A 230 -6.22 -25.30 14.38
N THR A 231 -5.33 -24.36 14.73
CA THR A 231 -4.77 -24.22 16.08
C THR A 231 -5.40 -23.08 16.88
N LYS A 232 -5.93 -22.05 16.20
CA LYS A 232 -6.54 -20.87 16.83
C LYS A 232 -7.71 -20.36 16.02
N VAL A 233 -8.74 -19.85 16.71
CA VAL A 233 -9.91 -19.21 16.10
C VAL A 233 -10.19 -17.89 16.81
N LEU A 234 -10.37 -16.82 16.04
CA LEU A 234 -10.78 -15.49 16.49
C LEU A 234 -12.11 -15.12 15.81
N GLY A 235 -12.97 -14.32 16.47
CA GLY A 235 -14.31 -13.98 15.96
C GLY A 235 -15.36 -15.05 16.24
N GLY A 236 -16.39 -15.13 15.38
CA GLY A 236 -17.57 -15.97 15.60
C GLY A 236 -18.22 -16.51 14.34
N GLU A 237 -19.53 -16.81 14.41
CA GLU A 237 -20.24 -17.52 13.35
C GLU A 237 -20.31 -16.76 12.01
N LYS A 238 -20.49 -15.44 12.05
CA LYS A 238 -20.63 -14.59 10.86
C LYS A 238 -19.31 -14.30 10.20
N SER A 239 -18.30 -14.00 11.01
CA SER A 239 -16.94 -13.77 10.54
C SER A 239 -15.96 -14.22 11.60
N LYS A 240 -15.03 -15.07 11.19
CA LYS A 240 -13.94 -15.58 12.03
C LYS A 240 -12.65 -15.66 11.24
N ILE A 241 -11.56 -15.78 11.97
CA ILE A 241 -10.24 -16.01 11.40
C ILE A 241 -9.67 -17.24 12.06
N VAL A 242 -9.11 -18.13 11.25
CA VAL A 242 -8.47 -19.36 11.69
C VAL A 242 -6.98 -19.26 11.45
N GLN A 243 -6.20 -19.73 12.43
CA GLN A 243 -4.77 -19.97 12.27
C GLN A 243 -4.55 -21.47 12.09
N TYR A 244 -3.68 -21.83 11.16
CA TYR A 244 -3.25 -23.22 10.95
C TYR A 244 -1.98 -23.53 11.76
N ASP A 245 -1.64 -24.81 11.86
CA ASP A 245 -0.41 -25.33 12.49
C ASP A 245 0.92 -24.81 11.90
N ASN A 246 0.88 -24.20 10.72
CA ASN A 246 2.00 -23.52 10.07
C ASN A 246 1.99 -21.98 10.24
N ASP A 247 1.23 -21.50 11.22
CA ASP A 247 1.01 -20.10 11.60
C ASP A 247 0.29 -19.23 10.57
N LYS A 248 -0.17 -19.78 9.44
CA LYS A 248 -0.87 -19.02 8.42
C LYS A 248 -2.31 -18.72 8.83
N TRP A 249 -2.80 -17.54 8.45
CA TRP A 249 -4.11 -17.02 8.82
C TRP A 249 -5.06 -16.97 7.63
N GLN A 250 -6.30 -17.39 7.84
CA GLN A 250 -7.37 -17.34 6.85
C GLN A 250 -8.63 -16.73 7.46
N VAL A 251 -9.26 -15.79 6.75
CA VAL A 251 -10.58 -15.28 7.11
C VAL A 251 -11.68 -16.16 6.52
N VAL A 252 -12.73 -16.38 7.30
CA VAL A 252 -13.92 -17.15 6.96
C VAL A 252 -15.15 -16.28 7.23
N ILE A 253 -15.91 -15.95 6.19
CA ILE A 253 -17.13 -15.14 6.28
C ILE A 253 -18.30 -16.03 5.85
N ASP A 254 -19.35 -16.10 6.67
CA ASP A 254 -20.52 -16.98 6.49
C ASP A 254 -20.12 -18.44 6.13
N GLY A 255 -19.10 -18.96 6.83
CA GLY A 255 -18.61 -20.32 6.63
C GLY A 255 -17.74 -20.54 5.38
N LYS A 256 -17.45 -19.50 4.59
CA LYS A 256 -16.64 -19.60 3.37
C LYS A 256 -15.26 -18.97 3.58
N PRO A 257 -14.16 -19.67 3.25
CA PRO A 257 -12.84 -19.05 3.14
C PRO A 257 -12.87 -17.89 2.15
N THR A 258 -12.44 -16.71 2.59
CA THR A 258 -12.53 -15.48 1.80
C THR A 258 -11.17 -14.79 1.74
N MET A 259 -10.87 -14.17 0.60
CA MET A 259 -9.84 -13.12 0.50
C MET A 259 -10.60 -11.80 0.42
N ILE A 260 -10.32 -10.85 1.30
CA ILE A 260 -11.05 -9.59 1.32
C ILE A 260 -10.55 -8.70 0.17
N LYS A 261 -11.45 -8.41 -0.76
CA LYS A 261 -11.23 -7.59 -1.96
C LYS A 261 -12.11 -6.36 -1.83
N ALA A 262 -11.67 -5.46 -0.94
CA ALA A 262 -12.46 -4.32 -0.52
C ALA A 262 -12.08 -3.06 -1.32
N ILE A 263 -13.01 -2.11 -1.36
CA ILE A 263 -12.81 -0.77 -1.91
C ILE A 263 -13.26 0.25 -0.87
N SER A 264 -12.44 1.28 -0.61
CA SER A 264 -12.89 2.47 0.12
C SER A 264 -13.93 3.20 -0.73
N TYR A 265 -15.17 3.31 -0.23
CA TYR A 265 -16.29 3.80 -1.01
C TYR A 265 -17.03 4.94 -0.32
N GLN A 266 -16.86 6.13 -0.90
CA GLN A 266 -17.53 7.36 -0.49
C GLN A 266 -17.55 8.32 -1.69
N PRO A 267 -18.30 7.98 -2.76
CA PRO A 267 -18.28 8.78 -3.98
C PRO A 267 -18.74 10.20 -3.68
N SER A 268 -17.93 11.17 -4.09
CA SER A 268 -18.20 12.59 -3.89
C SER A 268 -18.56 13.23 -5.23
N PRO A 269 -19.77 13.80 -5.40
CA PRO A 269 -20.09 14.56 -6.58
C PRO A 269 -19.12 15.75 -6.76
N VAL A 270 -18.71 16.01 -8.00
CA VAL A 270 -18.00 17.24 -8.38
C VAL A 270 -18.78 18.48 -7.91
N MET A 271 -18.05 19.53 -7.54
CA MET A 271 -18.52 20.77 -6.90
C MET A 271 -18.96 20.64 -5.43
N GLN A 272 -18.86 19.47 -4.81
CA GLN A 272 -19.17 19.30 -3.38
C GLN A 272 -17.89 19.08 -2.57
N SER A 273 -17.84 19.60 -1.34
CA SER A 273 -16.68 19.54 -0.46
C SER A 273 -17.09 19.43 1.01
N TYR A 274 -16.31 18.69 1.81
CA TYR A 274 -16.44 18.72 3.26
C TYR A 274 -15.99 20.07 3.85
N ASP A 275 -14.95 20.68 3.27
CA ASP A 275 -14.40 21.96 3.72
C ASP A 275 -15.40 23.11 3.58
N GLU A 276 -16.24 23.06 2.55
CA GLU A 276 -17.30 24.03 2.31
C GLU A 276 -18.64 23.63 2.95
N GLY A 277 -18.72 22.45 3.57
CA GLY A 277 -19.96 21.93 4.15
C GLY A 277 -21.05 21.60 3.12
N THR A 278 -20.68 21.41 1.85
CA THR A 278 -21.60 21.13 0.74
C THR A 278 -21.71 19.64 0.41
N MET A 279 -20.89 18.79 1.04
CA MET A 279 -20.87 17.36 0.79
C MET A 279 -22.18 16.67 1.17
N SER A 280 -22.77 15.97 0.20
CA SER A 280 -23.98 15.19 0.38
C SER A 280 -23.68 13.77 0.88
N ASP A 281 -24.63 13.21 1.63
CA ASP A 281 -24.61 11.80 2.03
C ASP A 281 -24.87 10.91 0.81
N TRP A 282 -23.81 10.28 0.26
CA TRP A 282 -23.89 9.47 -0.95
C TRP A 282 -24.89 8.31 -0.88
N MET A 283 -25.20 7.82 0.33
CA MET A 283 -26.17 6.74 0.52
C MET A 283 -27.64 7.22 0.40
N LYS A 284 -27.85 8.52 0.30
CA LYS A 284 -29.16 9.16 0.17
C LYS A 284 -29.24 10.11 -1.03
N TYR A 285 -28.11 10.37 -1.68
CA TYR A 285 -28.03 11.30 -2.80
C TYR A 285 -28.79 10.75 -4.02
N ASP A 286 -29.82 11.47 -4.40
CA ASP A 286 -30.77 11.18 -5.49
C ASP A 286 -31.08 12.53 -6.15
N SER A 287 -30.24 12.97 -7.09
CA SER A 287 -30.33 14.31 -7.67
C SER A 287 -31.46 14.45 -8.69
N ASP A 288 -31.87 13.35 -9.33
CA ASP A 288 -32.96 13.33 -10.30
C ASP A 288 -34.34 12.98 -9.68
N ASN A 289 -34.37 12.68 -8.38
CA ASN A 289 -35.56 12.37 -7.57
C ASN A 289 -36.33 11.14 -8.06
N ASN A 290 -35.63 10.14 -8.60
CA ASN A 290 -36.25 8.92 -9.12
C ASN A 290 -36.39 7.81 -8.06
N GLY A 291 -35.90 8.04 -6.83
CA GLY A 291 -35.94 7.11 -5.70
C GLY A 291 -34.76 6.15 -5.63
N LYS A 292 -33.74 6.30 -6.49
CA LYS A 292 -32.50 5.51 -6.48
C LYS A 292 -31.31 6.40 -6.16
N GLN A 293 -30.29 5.82 -5.53
CA GLN A 293 -29.07 6.55 -5.24
C GLN A 293 -28.20 6.64 -6.50
N ASP A 294 -27.85 7.86 -6.90
CA ASP A 294 -27.25 8.17 -8.19
C ASP A 294 -25.98 7.35 -8.48
N SER A 295 -24.97 7.43 -7.61
CA SER A 295 -23.69 6.73 -7.81
C SER A 295 -23.80 5.21 -7.64
N PRO A 296 -24.35 4.69 -6.53
CA PRO A 296 -24.36 3.25 -6.29
C PRO A 296 -25.19 2.43 -7.27
N LEU A 297 -26.32 2.98 -7.76
CA LEU A 297 -27.32 2.24 -8.53
C LEU A 297 -27.49 2.73 -9.98
N GLU A 298 -26.97 3.91 -10.34
CA GLU A 298 -27.27 4.53 -11.63
C GLU A 298 -26.08 5.08 -12.40
N SER A 299 -24.86 4.91 -11.89
CA SER A 299 -23.68 5.28 -12.67
C SER A 299 -23.58 4.51 -13.99
N TRP A 300 -22.97 5.12 -15.00
CA TRP A 300 -22.75 4.54 -16.33
C TRP A 300 -21.31 4.81 -16.78
N VAL A 301 -20.82 4.01 -17.71
CA VAL A 301 -19.44 4.07 -18.18
C VAL A 301 -19.39 4.79 -19.53
N ASP A 302 -18.63 5.88 -19.60
CA ASP A 302 -18.25 6.53 -20.86
C ASP A 302 -17.18 5.68 -21.54
N LYS A 303 -17.57 4.94 -22.57
CA LYS A 303 -16.73 3.97 -23.29
C LYS A 303 -15.89 4.62 -24.37
N ASN A 304 -16.35 5.73 -24.93
CA ASN A 304 -15.71 6.37 -26.09
C ASN A 304 -15.01 7.69 -25.73
N GLY A 305 -15.14 8.16 -24.49
CA GLY A 305 -14.48 9.35 -23.96
C GLY A 305 -15.13 10.66 -24.42
N ASN A 306 -16.38 10.64 -24.89
CA ASN A 306 -17.05 11.83 -25.39
C ASN A 306 -17.74 12.67 -24.30
N ASN A 307 -17.76 12.19 -23.05
CA ASN A 307 -18.41 12.81 -21.88
C ASN A 307 -19.94 12.96 -21.99
N GLU A 308 -20.59 12.15 -22.83
CA GLU A 308 -22.04 12.09 -23.02
C GLU A 308 -22.52 10.66 -22.86
N GLN A 309 -23.76 10.47 -22.39
CA GLN A 309 -24.32 9.13 -22.25
C GLN A 309 -24.87 8.65 -23.60
N ASP A 310 -24.19 7.70 -24.22
CA ASP A 310 -24.64 7.10 -25.47
C ASP A 310 -25.66 5.96 -25.25
N ALA A 311 -26.38 5.60 -26.32
CA ALA A 311 -27.46 4.61 -26.24
C ALA A 311 -26.98 3.20 -25.82
N ASP A 312 -25.70 2.90 -25.98
CA ASP A 312 -25.07 1.64 -25.57
C ASP A 312 -24.33 1.74 -24.21
N GLU A 313 -24.55 2.81 -23.45
CA GLU A 313 -23.98 3.06 -22.13
C GLU A 313 -25.07 3.05 -21.05
N PRO A 314 -25.60 1.85 -20.71
CA PRO A 314 -26.68 1.74 -19.75
C PRO A 314 -26.25 2.20 -18.36
N LYS A 315 -27.20 2.77 -17.61
CA LYS A 315 -27.07 2.95 -16.15
C LYS A 315 -26.96 1.56 -15.50
N VAL A 316 -25.84 1.30 -14.83
CA VAL A 316 -25.53 0.02 -14.18
C VAL A 316 -25.28 0.17 -12.67
N GLY A 317 -24.76 1.32 -12.23
CA GLY A 317 -24.41 1.58 -10.84
C GLY A 317 -23.03 1.09 -10.44
N ASP A 318 -22.40 1.80 -9.50
CA ASP A 318 -21.07 1.46 -8.99
C ASP A 318 -21.03 0.06 -8.39
N PHE A 319 -22.11 -0.38 -7.73
CA PHE A 319 -22.15 -1.73 -7.15
C PHE A 319 -22.07 -2.83 -8.21
N GLN A 320 -22.66 -2.63 -9.39
CA GLN A 320 -22.53 -3.57 -10.50
C GLN A 320 -21.10 -3.57 -11.04
N LEU A 321 -20.51 -2.39 -11.23
CA LEU A 321 -19.12 -2.26 -11.69
C LEU A 321 -18.14 -2.90 -10.69
N MET A 322 -18.31 -2.70 -9.38
CA MET A 322 -17.50 -3.34 -8.35
C MET A 322 -17.61 -4.87 -8.38
N LYS A 323 -18.83 -5.39 -8.55
CA LYS A 323 -19.06 -6.83 -8.70
C LYS A 323 -18.34 -7.38 -9.95
N ASP A 324 -18.42 -6.67 -11.06
CA ASP A 324 -17.77 -7.06 -12.32
C ASP A 324 -16.24 -6.96 -12.24
N MET A 325 -15.71 -6.05 -11.42
CA MET A 325 -14.29 -5.98 -11.05
C MET A 325 -13.86 -7.13 -10.12
N GLY A 326 -14.80 -7.83 -9.48
CA GLY A 326 -14.53 -8.92 -8.54
C GLY A 326 -14.34 -8.47 -7.09
N ALA A 327 -14.72 -7.23 -6.75
CA ALA A 327 -14.79 -6.78 -5.37
C ALA A 327 -15.83 -7.59 -4.58
N ASN A 328 -15.59 -7.81 -3.29
CA ASN A 328 -16.54 -8.51 -2.42
C ASN A 328 -16.87 -7.75 -1.14
N ALA A 329 -16.30 -6.55 -0.95
CA ALA A 329 -16.61 -5.71 0.18
C ALA A 329 -16.41 -4.23 -0.15
N ILE A 330 -17.09 -3.37 0.62
CA ILE A 330 -16.81 -1.94 0.69
C ILE A 330 -16.41 -1.57 2.12
N ARG A 331 -15.50 -0.61 2.24
CA ARG A 331 -15.10 -0.02 3.52
C ARG A 331 -15.84 1.30 3.72
N ILE A 332 -16.49 1.44 4.86
CA ILE A 332 -17.17 2.66 5.29
C ILE A 332 -16.51 3.14 6.58
N TYR A 333 -15.97 4.36 6.55
CA TYR A 333 -15.15 4.92 7.64
C TYR A 333 -15.93 5.19 8.93
N HIS A 334 -17.21 5.53 8.81
CA HIS A 334 -18.09 5.82 9.94
C HIS A 334 -19.48 5.19 9.75
N HIS A 335 -20.39 5.44 10.70
CA HIS A 335 -21.71 4.79 10.74
C HIS A 335 -22.46 4.98 9.42
N ALA A 336 -22.90 3.88 8.80
CA ALA A 336 -23.69 3.95 7.59
C ALA A 336 -25.04 4.66 7.84
N THR A 337 -25.62 5.21 6.77
CA THR A 337 -26.82 6.05 6.88
C THR A 337 -28.02 5.50 6.12
N ASN A 338 -27.85 4.45 5.31
CA ASN A 338 -28.93 3.77 4.58
C ASN A 338 -28.75 2.24 4.60
N LYS A 339 -29.50 1.56 5.47
CA LYS A 339 -29.43 0.10 5.62
C LYS A 339 -30.00 -0.64 4.41
N GLU A 340 -31.03 -0.09 3.77
CA GLU A 340 -31.68 -0.76 2.64
C GLU A 340 -30.77 -0.80 1.42
N LEU A 341 -30.07 0.30 1.13
CA LEU A 341 -29.06 0.34 0.08
C LEU A 341 -27.96 -0.71 0.31
N LEU A 342 -27.49 -0.88 1.55
CA LEU A 342 -26.45 -1.86 1.86
C LEU A 342 -26.96 -3.30 1.81
N ARG A 343 -28.24 -3.55 2.11
CA ARG A 343 -28.88 -4.85 1.85
C ARG A 343 -28.95 -5.15 0.36
N ILE A 344 -29.24 -4.15 -0.48
CA ILE A 344 -29.20 -4.28 -1.95
C ILE A 344 -27.76 -4.60 -2.39
N ALA A 345 -26.77 -3.82 -1.95
CA ALA A 345 -25.34 -4.04 -2.22
C ALA A 345 -24.93 -5.50 -1.95
N HIS A 346 -25.35 -6.03 -0.80
CA HIS A 346 -25.02 -7.39 -0.42
C HIS A 346 -25.80 -8.45 -1.19
N LYS A 347 -27.13 -8.32 -1.27
CA LYS A 347 -28.01 -9.35 -1.84
C LYS A 347 -27.85 -9.48 -3.35
N GLU A 348 -27.72 -8.36 -4.05
CA GLU A 348 -27.72 -8.32 -5.52
C GLU A 348 -26.29 -8.34 -6.08
N TYR A 349 -25.34 -7.74 -5.35
CA TYR A 349 -23.97 -7.56 -5.83
C TYR A 349 -22.93 -8.35 -5.04
N GLY A 350 -23.29 -8.97 -3.92
CA GLY A 350 -22.37 -9.78 -3.10
C GLY A 350 -21.37 -8.95 -2.30
N LEU A 351 -21.63 -7.65 -2.11
CA LEU A 351 -20.75 -6.75 -1.39
C LEU A 351 -21.02 -6.81 0.12
N TYR A 352 -20.02 -7.24 0.89
CA TYR A 352 -20.01 -7.07 2.34
C TYR A 352 -19.62 -5.63 2.73
N VAL A 353 -19.82 -5.28 4.00
CA VAL A 353 -19.47 -3.99 4.57
C VAL A 353 -18.50 -4.19 5.73
N MET A 354 -17.36 -3.51 5.65
CA MET A 354 -16.47 -3.26 6.78
C MET A 354 -16.97 -1.98 7.46
N GLN A 355 -17.69 -2.13 8.59
CA GLN A 355 -18.41 -1.04 9.24
C GLN A 355 -17.51 -0.34 10.26
N GLY A 356 -17.15 0.91 9.98
CA GLY A 356 -16.22 1.69 10.79
C GLY A 356 -16.86 2.60 11.83
N ASP A 357 -16.10 2.87 12.89
CA ASP A 357 -16.21 4.04 13.76
C ASP A 357 -14.85 4.75 13.79
N LEU A 358 -14.81 6.07 13.57
CA LEU A 358 -13.56 6.83 13.46
C LEU A 358 -12.82 6.94 14.80
N LEU A 359 -13.45 6.57 15.91
CA LEU A 359 -12.85 6.50 17.24
C LEU A 359 -12.15 7.82 17.61
N GLY A 360 -12.77 8.95 17.31
CA GLY A 360 -12.23 10.28 17.58
C GLY A 360 -11.32 10.84 16.49
N MET A 361 -11.00 10.12 15.42
CA MET A 361 -10.30 10.73 14.28
C MET A 361 -11.18 11.85 13.71
N TYR A 362 -10.55 12.96 13.31
CA TYR A 362 -11.25 14.18 12.87
C TYR A 362 -12.23 14.73 13.94
N CYS A 363 -11.97 14.46 15.22
CA CYS A 363 -12.85 14.73 16.37
C CYS A 363 -14.20 13.98 16.38
N VAL A 364 -14.45 13.10 15.40
CA VAL A 364 -15.76 12.44 15.25
C VAL A 364 -16.04 11.49 16.42
N GLY A 365 -17.18 11.68 17.07
CA GLY A 365 -17.61 10.88 18.23
C GLY A 365 -16.97 11.27 19.57
N SER A 366 -15.89 12.06 19.57
CA SER A 366 -15.22 12.51 20.81
C SER A 366 -15.97 13.65 21.52
N GLY A 367 -16.61 14.54 20.75
CA GLY A 367 -17.12 15.82 21.24
C GLY A 367 -16.05 16.90 21.40
N ALA A 368 -14.80 16.63 21.02
CA ALA A 368 -13.75 17.64 20.95
C ALA A 368 -14.00 18.63 19.80
N SER A 369 -13.48 19.85 19.97
CA SER A 369 -13.37 20.82 18.90
C SER A 369 -12.10 20.59 18.09
N TRP A 370 -12.10 21.04 16.82
CA TRP A 370 -10.97 20.83 15.90
C TRP A 370 -9.63 21.36 16.41
N ASP A 371 -9.66 22.51 17.09
CA ASP A 371 -8.48 23.18 17.64
C ASP A 371 -7.85 22.41 18.81
N LYS A 372 -8.65 21.65 19.56
CA LYS A 372 -8.17 20.83 20.68
C LYS A 372 -7.82 19.42 20.24
N GLY A 373 -8.59 18.89 19.30
CA GLY A 373 -8.53 17.49 18.88
C GLY A 373 -8.86 16.49 19.98
N THR A 374 -8.81 15.21 19.62
CA THR A 374 -9.24 14.11 20.50
C THR A 374 -8.16 13.79 21.55
N ASP A 375 -8.55 13.84 22.82
CA ASP A 375 -7.70 13.43 23.94
C ASP A 375 -8.11 12.05 24.45
N TYR A 376 -7.25 11.04 24.23
CA TYR A 376 -7.50 9.66 24.68
C TYR A 376 -7.32 9.45 26.19
N LYS A 377 -6.90 10.48 26.93
CA LYS A 377 -6.86 10.51 28.40
C LYS A 377 -8.08 11.21 29.00
N ASP A 378 -8.85 11.96 28.22
CA ASP A 378 -10.05 12.63 28.70
C ASP A 378 -11.21 11.63 28.85
N GLU A 379 -11.66 11.42 30.09
CA GLU A 379 -12.71 10.45 30.41
C GLU A 379 -14.06 10.76 29.72
N THR A 380 -14.37 12.03 29.49
CA THR A 380 -15.63 12.44 28.83
C THR A 380 -15.58 12.08 27.36
N GLN A 381 -14.48 12.41 26.68
CA GLN A 381 -14.30 12.08 25.27
C GLN A 381 -14.27 10.56 25.05
N ARG A 382 -13.55 9.81 25.90
CA ARG A 382 -13.56 8.34 25.88
C ARG A 382 -14.97 7.77 26.02
N LYS A 383 -15.75 8.29 26.97
CA LYS A 383 -17.14 7.87 27.17
C LYS A 383 -18.01 8.14 25.94
N ASN A 384 -17.87 9.32 25.33
CA ASN A 384 -18.61 9.68 24.11
C ASN A 384 -18.26 8.74 22.95
N MET A 385 -16.97 8.44 22.75
CA MET A 385 -16.50 7.53 21.71
C MET A 385 -16.97 6.09 21.94
N LEU A 386 -16.95 5.59 23.18
CA LEU A 386 -17.50 4.26 23.50
C LEU A 386 -19.01 4.20 23.25
N GLU A 387 -19.74 5.28 23.51
CA GLU A 387 -21.17 5.35 23.19
C GLU A 387 -21.43 5.38 21.68
N SER A 388 -20.58 6.09 20.92
CA SER A 388 -20.60 6.04 19.44
C SER A 388 -20.41 4.60 18.94
N VAL A 389 -19.39 3.89 19.44
CA VAL A 389 -19.14 2.49 19.10
C VAL A 389 -20.32 1.59 19.50
N ARG A 390 -20.88 1.77 20.71
CA ARG A 390 -22.07 1.02 21.17
C ARG A 390 -23.25 1.22 20.22
N LYS A 391 -23.50 2.47 19.80
CA LYS A 391 -24.58 2.81 18.87
C LYS A 391 -24.38 2.11 17.53
N MET A 392 -23.17 2.16 16.97
CA MET A 392 -22.82 1.44 15.74
C MET A 392 -23.17 -0.05 15.83
N VAL A 393 -22.65 -0.74 16.85
CA VAL A 393 -22.84 -2.20 16.96
C VAL A 393 -24.31 -2.54 17.16
N ASN A 394 -25.03 -1.81 18.01
CA ASN A 394 -26.45 -2.08 18.23
C ASN A 394 -27.31 -1.84 16.98
N GLU A 395 -26.97 -0.84 16.17
CA GLU A 395 -27.70 -0.53 14.93
C GLU A 395 -27.48 -1.59 13.84
N PHE A 396 -26.26 -2.14 13.74
CA PHE A 396 -25.83 -2.93 12.59
C PHE A 396 -25.54 -4.41 12.86
N LYS A 397 -25.49 -4.89 14.11
CA LYS A 397 -25.16 -6.30 14.43
C LYS A 397 -26.08 -7.33 13.80
N ASP A 398 -27.33 -6.96 13.53
CA ASP A 398 -28.32 -7.87 12.94
C ASP A 398 -28.28 -7.84 11.40
N GLU A 399 -27.45 -6.99 10.79
CA GLU A 399 -27.32 -6.89 9.34
C GLU A 399 -26.34 -7.95 8.78
N ALA A 400 -26.84 -8.78 7.86
CA ALA A 400 -26.05 -9.86 7.25
C ALA A 400 -24.88 -9.35 6.42
N TYR A 401 -24.97 -8.13 5.89
CA TYR A 401 -23.93 -7.55 5.05
C TYR A 401 -22.68 -7.12 5.84
N VAL A 402 -22.76 -6.93 7.15
CA VAL A 402 -21.59 -6.53 7.95
C VAL A 402 -20.67 -7.73 8.13
N CYS A 403 -19.43 -7.66 7.64
CA CYS A 403 -18.45 -8.73 7.79
C CYS A 403 -17.44 -8.51 8.93
N MET A 404 -17.21 -7.25 9.33
CA MET A 404 -16.34 -6.90 10.46
C MET A 404 -16.60 -5.49 10.97
N TRP A 405 -16.19 -5.25 12.20
CA TRP A 405 -16.15 -3.94 12.85
C TRP A 405 -14.75 -3.35 12.73
N VAL A 406 -14.65 -2.08 12.32
CA VAL A 406 -13.35 -1.39 12.18
C VAL A 406 -13.29 -0.21 13.15
N LEU A 407 -12.27 -0.20 13.99
CA LEU A 407 -12.01 0.86 14.96
C LEU A 407 -10.92 1.80 14.45
N GLY A 408 -11.24 3.08 14.34
CA GLY A 408 -10.31 4.12 13.96
C GLY A 408 -10.03 4.22 12.46
N ASN A 409 -9.24 5.23 12.12
CA ASN A 409 -8.58 5.44 10.84
C ASN A 409 -7.33 6.30 11.10
N GLU A 410 -6.15 5.67 11.17
CA GLU A 410 -4.86 6.37 11.34
C GLU A 410 -4.73 7.23 12.60
N ASN A 411 -5.55 6.98 13.62
CA ASN A 411 -5.56 7.82 14.82
C ASN A 411 -4.18 7.87 15.50
N ASN A 412 -3.38 6.81 15.39
CA ASN A 412 -2.03 6.70 15.94
C ASN A 412 -1.07 7.79 15.42
N TYR A 413 -1.33 8.40 14.26
CA TYR A 413 -0.55 9.55 13.82
C TYR A 413 -0.80 10.79 14.67
N GLY A 414 -1.87 10.87 15.46
CA GLY A 414 -2.08 11.95 16.43
C GLY A 414 -2.01 13.37 15.82
N GLY A 415 -2.48 13.55 14.58
CA GLY A 415 -2.40 14.83 13.90
C GLY A 415 -0.97 15.34 13.63
N VAL A 416 0.05 14.46 13.53
CA VAL A 416 1.43 14.79 13.10
C VAL A 416 1.48 15.55 11.77
N PHE A 417 0.37 15.64 11.03
CA PHE A 417 0.23 16.40 9.80
C PHE A 417 -0.61 17.64 10.08
N GLY A 418 0.01 18.73 10.56
CA GLY A 418 -0.65 20.01 10.89
C GLY A 418 -1.50 20.69 9.79
N HIS A 419 -1.83 19.98 8.71
CA HIS A 419 -2.74 20.37 7.63
C HIS A 419 -3.83 19.34 7.30
N VAL A 420 -3.84 18.14 7.92
CA VAL A 420 -4.89 17.12 7.74
C VAL A 420 -5.45 16.74 9.12
N GLY A 421 -6.77 16.68 9.18
CA GLY A 421 -7.55 16.98 10.36
C GLY A 421 -7.44 16.13 11.62
N GLY A 422 -7.65 16.79 12.76
CA GLY A 422 -7.84 16.20 14.08
C GLY A 422 -6.54 16.00 14.85
N ALA A 423 -6.10 17.02 15.58
CA ALA A 423 -4.96 16.99 16.50
C ALA A 423 -5.20 16.03 17.68
N GLY A 424 -5.21 14.73 17.45
CA GLY A 424 -5.35 13.72 18.49
C GLY A 424 -4.03 13.51 19.24
N ASN A 425 -4.06 13.08 20.50
CA ASN A 425 -2.82 12.88 21.26
C ASN A 425 -2.30 11.43 21.24
N ALA A 426 -2.76 10.58 20.32
CA ALA A 426 -2.40 9.17 20.28
C ALA A 426 -0.91 8.92 20.01
N ALA A 427 -0.25 9.75 19.20
CA ALA A 427 1.19 9.62 18.96
C ALA A 427 2.03 9.96 20.21
N GLU A 428 1.54 10.89 21.04
CA GLU A 428 2.19 11.27 22.31
C GLU A 428 1.86 10.27 23.43
N PHE A 429 0.66 9.70 23.43
CA PHE A 429 0.13 8.76 24.42
C PHE A 429 -0.33 7.44 23.76
N PRO A 430 0.57 6.69 23.10
CA PRO A 430 0.20 5.50 22.35
C PRO A 430 -0.36 4.39 23.26
N THR A 431 0.17 4.27 24.48
CA THR A 431 -0.32 3.26 25.44
C THR A 431 -1.78 3.51 25.82
N GLU A 432 -2.16 4.76 26.08
CA GLU A 432 -3.52 5.17 26.44
C GLU A 432 -4.47 5.00 25.26
N TYR A 433 -4.02 5.34 24.05
CA TYR A 433 -4.78 5.12 22.82
C TYR A 433 -5.04 3.62 22.57
N TYR A 434 -4.02 2.77 22.52
CA TYR A 434 -4.23 1.35 22.24
C TYR A 434 -4.97 0.62 23.36
N SER A 435 -4.82 1.06 24.62
CA SER A 435 -5.64 0.57 25.73
C SER A 435 -7.11 0.94 25.54
N PHE A 436 -7.39 2.14 25.03
CA PHE A 436 -8.75 2.56 24.67
C PHE A 436 -9.34 1.77 23.50
N VAL A 437 -8.54 1.52 22.45
CA VAL A 437 -8.94 0.63 21.35
C VAL A 437 -9.31 -0.75 21.89
N ASN A 438 -8.54 -1.28 22.84
CA ASN A 438 -8.82 -2.57 23.46
C ASN A 438 -10.14 -2.56 24.25
N GLU A 439 -10.42 -1.47 24.96
CA GLU A 439 -11.68 -1.26 25.67
C GLU A 439 -12.88 -1.24 24.70
N ALA A 440 -12.75 -0.53 23.57
CA ALA A 440 -13.76 -0.51 22.52
C ALA A 440 -13.97 -1.90 21.88
N ALA A 441 -12.88 -2.67 21.65
CA ALA A 441 -12.98 -4.03 21.13
C ALA A 441 -13.71 -4.97 22.10
N LYS A 442 -13.42 -4.89 23.42
CA LYS A 442 -14.17 -5.62 24.46
C LYS A 442 -15.65 -5.24 24.48
N LEU A 443 -15.95 -3.95 24.35
CA LEU A 443 -17.32 -3.45 24.27
C LEU A 443 -18.05 -4.07 23.08
N ILE A 444 -17.47 -4.03 21.87
CA ILE A 444 -18.06 -4.66 20.68
C ILE A 444 -18.33 -6.14 20.96
N LYS A 445 -17.32 -6.88 21.43
CA LYS A 445 -17.44 -8.32 21.71
C LYS A 445 -18.44 -8.67 22.82
N SER A 446 -18.76 -7.72 23.71
CA SER A 446 -19.83 -7.91 24.70
C SER A 446 -21.24 -7.84 24.08
N ILE A 447 -21.38 -7.13 22.94
CA ILE A 447 -22.65 -6.90 22.23
C ILE A 447 -22.81 -7.87 21.05
N ASP A 448 -21.75 -8.06 20.25
CA ASP A 448 -21.69 -8.93 19.08
C ASP A 448 -20.47 -9.87 19.17
N LYS A 449 -20.73 -11.15 19.43
CA LYS A 449 -19.72 -12.21 19.46
C LYS A 449 -19.54 -12.92 18.12
N THR A 450 -20.32 -12.55 17.11
CA THR A 450 -20.42 -13.30 15.86
C THR A 450 -19.43 -12.83 14.80
N ARG A 451 -18.85 -11.64 14.96
CA ARG A 451 -17.94 -11.00 13.99
C ARG A 451 -16.60 -10.64 14.63
N VAL A 452 -15.60 -10.49 13.78
CA VAL A 452 -14.26 -10.00 14.15
C VAL A 452 -14.23 -8.49 14.31
N VAL A 453 -13.29 -8.03 15.14
CA VAL A 453 -12.96 -6.62 15.35
C VAL A 453 -11.56 -6.32 14.81
N ALA A 454 -11.47 -5.31 13.95
CA ALA A 454 -10.22 -4.80 13.41
C ALA A 454 -9.94 -3.38 13.93
N ILE A 455 -8.67 -2.99 13.92
CA ILE A 455 -8.23 -1.58 13.99
C ILE A 455 -7.85 -1.11 12.58
N CYS A 456 -7.86 0.20 12.33
CA CYS A 456 -7.17 0.81 11.18
C CYS A 456 -6.09 1.81 11.65
N ASN A 457 -4.84 1.37 11.62
CA ASN A 457 -3.65 2.14 11.96
C ASN A 457 -3.11 2.90 10.73
N GLY A 458 -2.29 3.93 10.95
CA GLY A 458 -1.45 4.55 9.95
C GLY A 458 -0.09 3.86 9.96
N ASP A 459 0.22 3.15 8.87
CA ASP A 459 1.35 2.21 8.76
C ASP A 459 1.46 1.29 10.01
N ILE A 460 2.65 0.80 10.34
CA ILE A 460 2.92 -0.10 11.46
C ILE A 460 3.50 0.63 12.68
N GLY A 461 3.36 1.96 12.75
CA GLY A 461 3.82 2.73 13.90
C GLY A 461 3.19 2.23 15.20
N PHE A 462 3.99 2.17 16.27
CA PHE A 462 3.64 1.69 17.61
C PHE A 462 3.08 0.26 17.67
N LEU A 463 3.44 -0.61 16.71
CA LEU A 463 2.98 -2.00 16.66
C LEU A 463 3.34 -2.79 17.93
N ASP A 464 4.48 -2.49 18.54
CA ASP A 464 4.92 -3.12 19.79
C ASP A 464 4.04 -2.70 21.00
N VAL A 465 3.59 -1.45 21.05
CA VAL A 465 2.63 -0.98 22.05
C VAL A 465 1.28 -1.65 21.84
N PHE A 466 0.78 -1.70 20.59
CA PHE A 466 -0.43 -2.43 20.24
C PHE A 466 -0.35 -3.92 20.67
N ALA A 467 0.78 -4.57 20.41
CA ALA A 467 1.01 -5.97 20.82
C ALA A 467 0.85 -6.17 22.33
N LYS A 468 1.36 -5.22 23.12
CA LYS A 468 1.37 -5.27 24.59
C LYS A 468 -0.01 -5.01 25.20
N VAL A 469 -0.76 -4.02 24.71
CA VAL A 469 -1.96 -3.50 25.42
C VAL A 469 -3.29 -3.69 24.68
N CYS A 470 -3.27 -4.28 23.48
CA CYS A 470 -4.48 -4.49 22.66
C CYS A 470 -4.78 -5.98 22.39
N PRO A 471 -4.97 -6.84 23.43
CA PRO A 471 -5.21 -8.27 23.26
C PRO A 471 -6.51 -8.64 22.52
N ASP A 472 -7.56 -7.81 22.64
CA ASP A 472 -8.93 -8.13 22.22
C ASP A 472 -9.27 -7.68 20.79
N VAL A 473 -8.36 -7.02 20.07
CA VAL A 473 -8.50 -6.80 18.62
C VAL A 473 -8.11 -8.08 17.87
N ASP A 474 -8.93 -8.51 16.90
CA ASP A 474 -8.71 -9.75 16.15
C ASP A 474 -7.79 -9.55 14.94
N ILE A 475 -7.87 -8.38 14.29
CA ILE A 475 -7.14 -8.03 13.06
C ILE A 475 -6.39 -6.72 13.24
N PHE A 476 -5.10 -6.72 12.89
CA PHE A 476 -4.38 -5.46 12.72
C PHE A 476 -4.59 -4.94 11.30
N GLY A 477 -5.38 -3.89 11.14
CA GLY A 477 -5.53 -3.20 9.87
C GLY A 477 -4.65 -1.95 9.81
N ALA A 478 -4.11 -1.62 8.64
CA ALA A 478 -3.35 -0.40 8.46
C ALA A 478 -3.50 0.21 7.05
N ASN A 479 -3.51 1.54 6.98
CA ASN A 479 -3.28 2.30 5.75
C ASN A 479 -1.77 2.29 5.46
N VAL A 480 -1.36 1.82 4.28
CA VAL A 480 0.07 1.60 3.97
C VAL A 480 0.38 2.00 2.53
N TYR A 481 1.16 3.06 2.35
CA TYR A 481 1.57 3.60 1.05
C TYR A 481 3.09 3.48 0.86
N ARG A 482 3.59 2.30 0.49
CA ARG A 482 5.04 1.96 0.47
C ARG A 482 5.64 1.75 -0.92
N GLY A 483 4.86 1.96 -1.98
CA GLY A 483 5.32 1.92 -3.37
C GLY A 483 4.89 0.66 -4.14
N LYS A 484 5.23 0.64 -5.44
CA LYS A 484 4.86 -0.42 -6.40
C LYS A 484 5.39 -1.81 -6.07
N HIS A 485 6.37 -1.95 -5.17
CA HIS A 485 6.89 -3.25 -4.74
C HIS A 485 6.01 -3.92 -3.68
N GLY A 486 4.94 -3.26 -3.23
CA GLY A 486 4.05 -3.72 -2.17
C GLY A 486 4.42 -3.16 -0.80
N PHE A 487 4.07 -3.91 0.24
CA PHE A 487 4.12 -3.45 1.64
C PHE A 487 5.42 -3.81 2.33
N GLY A 488 6.08 -4.86 1.81
CA GLY A 488 7.39 -5.29 2.24
C GLY A 488 7.33 -6.24 3.44
N LYS A 489 8.38 -7.07 3.57
CA LYS A 489 8.49 -8.07 4.63
C LYS A 489 8.40 -7.46 6.02
N GLY A 490 8.77 -6.19 6.21
CA GLY A 490 8.65 -5.50 7.51
C GLY A 490 7.23 -5.55 8.07
N VAL A 491 6.19 -5.38 7.24
CA VAL A 491 4.78 -5.47 7.67
C VAL A 491 4.42 -6.90 8.04
N TRP A 492 4.65 -7.84 7.11
CA TRP A 492 4.19 -9.22 7.23
C TRP A 492 4.93 -10.03 8.29
N ARG A 493 6.25 -9.85 8.39
CA ARG A 493 7.10 -10.45 9.42
C ARG A 493 6.73 -9.95 10.81
N SER A 494 6.54 -8.64 10.97
CA SER A 494 6.16 -8.07 12.27
C SER A 494 4.79 -8.55 12.72
N ALA A 495 3.84 -8.71 11.79
CA ALA A 495 2.56 -9.35 12.08
C ALA A 495 2.72 -10.76 12.64
N LYS A 496 3.56 -11.57 12.01
CA LYS A 496 3.82 -12.96 12.43
C LYS A 496 4.54 -13.02 13.78
N ASN A 497 5.61 -12.25 13.94
CA ASN A 497 6.56 -12.42 15.04
C ASN A 497 6.21 -11.61 16.29
N LEU A 498 5.55 -10.45 16.15
CA LEU A 498 5.30 -9.52 17.26
C LEU A 498 3.87 -9.61 17.80
N ILE A 499 2.86 -9.55 16.93
CA ILE A 499 1.45 -9.54 17.36
C ILE A 499 0.76 -10.90 17.26
N ASN A 500 1.26 -11.81 16.42
CA ASN A 500 0.65 -13.10 16.10
C ASN A 500 -0.87 -12.98 15.80
N ARG A 501 -1.17 -12.12 14.83
CA ARG A 501 -2.51 -11.82 14.30
C ARG A 501 -2.43 -11.57 12.78
N PRO A 502 -3.54 -11.76 12.04
CA PRO A 502 -3.59 -11.41 10.63
C PRO A 502 -3.53 -9.89 10.41
N VAL A 503 -3.09 -9.52 9.20
CA VAL A 503 -3.07 -8.15 8.69
C VAL A 503 -3.99 -7.99 7.49
N ILE A 504 -4.75 -6.90 7.49
CA ILE A 504 -5.46 -6.38 6.33
C ILE A 504 -4.93 -4.99 5.99
N ILE A 505 -4.68 -4.72 4.72
CA ILE A 505 -4.32 -3.36 4.30
C ILE A 505 -5.63 -2.57 4.13
N MET A 506 -5.85 -1.56 4.97
CA MET A 506 -7.10 -0.80 5.02
C MET A 506 -7.16 0.32 3.97
N GLU A 507 -6.00 0.80 3.52
CA GLU A 507 -5.82 1.66 2.35
C GLU A 507 -4.46 1.44 1.73
N TYR A 508 -4.44 1.50 0.39
CA TYR A 508 -3.25 1.57 -0.45
C TYR A 508 -3.70 2.02 -1.84
N GLY A 509 -2.77 2.53 -2.64
CA GLY A 509 -3.03 3.01 -3.99
C GLY A 509 -2.02 4.08 -4.36
N CYS A 510 -2.20 4.68 -5.53
CA CYS A 510 -1.47 5.87 -5.90
C CYS A 510 -2.29 6.75 -6.86
N PRO A 511 -1.90 8.02 -7.03
CA PRO A 511 -2.49 8.88 -8.04
C PRO A 511 -2.26 8.33 -9.44
N ALA A 512 -3.21 8.60 -10.33
CA ALA A 512 -3.08 8.34 -11.77
C ALA A 512 -2.56 9.54 -12.57
N PHE A 513 -2.19 10.62 -11.88
CA PHE A 513 -1.57 11.81 -12.49
C PHE A 513 -0.05 11.76 -12.31
N TYR A 514 0.67 12.29 -13.30
CA TYR A 514 2.12 12.43 -13.29
C TYR A 514 2.45 13.83 -13.82
N ASP A 515 3.04 14.68 -12.99
CA ASP A 515 3.34 16.05 -13.41
C ASP A 515 4.36 16.12 -14.56
N GLY A 516 4.02 16.88 -15.60
CA GLY A 516 4.86 17.06 -16.79
C GLY A 516 4.90 15.90 -17.80
N LEU A 517 4.13 14.82 -17.61
CA LEU A 517 4.00 13.71 -18.56
C LEU A 517 2.54 13.56 -19.06
N PRO A 518 2.31 12.90 -20.21
CA PRO A 518 0.96 12.58 -20.67
C PRO A 518 0.20 11.71 -19.65
N LEU A 519 -1.11 11.94 -19.52
CA LEU A 519 -1.98 11.25 -18.56
C LEU A 519 -1.89 9.72 -18.66
N GLU A 520 -1.72 9.19 -19.87
CA GLU A 520 -1.54 7.75 -20.14
C GLU A 520 -0.39 7.14 -19.35
N THR A 521 0.65 7.93 -19.06
CA THR A 521 1.78 7.51 -18.23
C THR A 521 1.32 7.29 -16.79
N GLY A 522 0.64 8.27 -16.18
CA GLY A 522 0.13 8.13 -14.82
C GLY A 522 -0.92 7.03 -14.68
N LEU A 523 -1.79 6.84 -15.69
CA LEU A 523 -2.75 5.73 -15.74
C LEU A 523 -2.05 4.35 -15.73
N LYS A 524 -0.96 4.21 -16.50
CA LYS A 524 -0.14 2.99 -16.55
C LYS A 524 0.58 2.75 -15.22
N GLU A 525 1.25 3.76 -14.68
CA GLU A 525 1.98 3.64 -13.41
C GLU A 525 1.03 3.34 -12.24
N GLN A 526 -0.19 3.88 -12.24
CA GLN A 526 -1.22 3.53 -11.26
C GLN A 526 -1.57 2.04 -11.31
N SER A 527 -1.75 1.50 -12.52
CA SER A 527 -2.01 0.08 -12.72
C SER A 527 -0.85 -0.78 -12.20
N GLU A 528 0.39 -0.43 -12.52
CA GLU A 528 1.58 -1.18 -12.08
C GLU A 528 1.77 -1.16 -10.56
N TYR A 529 1.50 -0.02 -9.92
CA TYR A 529 1.56 0.12 -8.47
C TYR A 529 0.58 -0.83 -7.79
N ILE A 530 -0.67 -0.80 -8.25
CA ILE A 530 -1.77 -1.61 -7.73
C ILE A 530 -1.50 -3.11 -7.91
N GLU A 531 -1.02 -3.52 -9.09
CA GLU A 531 -0.68 -4.92 -9.37
C GLU A 531 0.39 -5.42 -8.38
N GLY A 532 1.46 -4.66 -8.19
CA GLY A 532 2.53 -5.05 -7.26
C GLY A 532 2.08 -5.10 -5.80
N CYS A 533 1.21 -4.19 -5.36
CA CYS A 533 0.60 -4.25 -4.04
C CYS A 533 -0.27 -5.50 -3.86
N TRP A 534 -1.16 -5.81 -4.81
CA TRP A 534 -2.01 -6.98 -4.69
C TRP A 534 -1.23 -8.30 -4.75
N GLU A 535 -0.21 -8.39 -5.63
CA GLU A 535 0.70 -9.53 -5.69
C GLU A 535 1.43 -9.76 -4.35
N ASP A 536 1.79 -8.68 -3.63
CA ASP A 536 2.39 -8.81 -2.31
C ASP A 536 1.40 -9.31 -1.24
N ILE A 537 0.13 -8.88 -1.29
CA ILE A 537 -0.95 -9.43 -0.46
C ILE A 537 -1.14 -10.93 -0.74
N GLU A 538 -1.22 -11.33 -2.02
CA GLU A 538 -1.41 -12.72 -2.40
C GLU A 538 -0.23 -13.60 -1.98
N PHE A 539 1.00 -13.12 -2.19
CA PHE A 539 2.22 -13.79 -1.77
C PHE A 539 2.24 -14.02 -0.25
N ASN A 540 1.79 -13.05 0.54
CA ASN A 540 1.78 -13.13 1.99
C ASN A 540 0.48 -13.71 2.57
N SER A 541 -0.42 -14.24 1.74
CA SER A 541 -1.66 -14.88 2.16
C SER A 541 -1.47 -16.34 2.59
N TYR A 542 -2.52 -16.96 3.15
CA TYR A 542 -2.49 -18.40 3.47
C TYR A 542 -2.22 -19.29 2.25
N LYS A 543 -2.62 -18.88 1.04
CA LYS A 543 -2.33 -19.60 -0.21
C LYS A 543 -0.93 -19.32 -0.75
N GLY A 544 -0.35 -18.20 -0.34
CA GLY A 544 0.93 -17.70 -0.81
C GLY A 544 2.13 -18.38 -0.16
N GLN A 545 3.31 -18.00 -0.64
CA GLN A 545 4.60 -18.55 -0.23
C GLN A 545 5.28 -17.75 0.90
N GLY A 546 4.79 -16.55 1.19
CA GLY A 546 5.31 -15.65 2.23
C GLY A 546 4.81 -16.00 3.63
N PHE A 547 4.70 -14.96 4.46
CA PHE A 547 4.46 -15.12 5.91
C PHE A 547 3.09 -15.69 6.28
N GLY A 548 2.11 -15.63 5.37
CA GLY A 548 0.76 -16.15 5.58
C GLY A 548 -0.10 -15.31 6.53
N THR A 549 0.26 -14.06 6.76
CA THR A 549 -0.45 -13.13 7.65
C THR A 549 -1.48 -12.27 6.93
N ALA A 550 -1.41 -12.14 5.60
CA ALA A 550 -2.30 -11.29 4.82
C ALA A 550 -3.68 -11.93 4.61
N ILE A 551 -4.75 -11.17 4.89
CA ILE A 551 -6.15 -11.62 4.68
C ILE A 551 -6.93 -10.82 3.63
N GLY A 552 -6.28 -9.81 3.02
CA GLY A 552 -6.85 -9.01 1.94
C GLY A 552 -6.43 -7.54 2.02
N GLY A 553 -7.16 -6.70 1.28
CA GLY A 553 -6.97 -5.26 1.32
C GLY A 553 -8.18 -4.46 0.84
N ALA A 554 -8.24 -3.20 1.25
CA ALA A 554 -9.16 -2.17 0.78
C ALA A 554 -8.38 -1.14 -0.04
N LEU A 555 -8.69 -1.05 -1.34
CA LEU A 555 -8.08 -0.07 -2.24
C LEU A 555 -8.64 1.33 -1.96
N PHE A 556 -7.73 2.31 -1.92
CA PHE A 556 -8.06 3.73 -1.95
C PHE A 556 -7.76 4.28 -3.35
N GLU A 557 -8.77 4.63 -4.15
CA GLU A 557 -10.21 4.55 -3.86
C GLU A 557 -11.05 4.25 -5.11
N TRP A 558 -12.37 4.14 -4.95
CA TRP A 558 -13.26 3.86 -6.09
C TRP A 558 -13.22 4.94 -7.17
N ILE A 559 -13.43 6.20 -6.80
CA ILE A 559 -13.55 7.33 -7.72
C ILE A 559 -12.84 8.56 -7.17
N ASP A 560 -12.26 9.34 -8.06
CA ASP A 560 -11.58 10.61 -7.76
C ASP A 560 -12.43 11.57 -6.91
N GLY A 561 -11.88 12.10 -5.81
CA GLY A 561 -12.53 13.13 -5.00
C GLY A 561 -11.98 14.54 -5.26
N TRP A 562 -12.61 15.32 -6.14
CA TRP A 562 -12.14 16.66 -6.59
C TRP A 562 -12.08 17.74 -5.49
N TRP A 563 -12.45 17.42 -4.26
CA TRP A 563 -12.37 18.34 -3.12
C TRP A 563 -11.09 18.14 -2.28
N LYS A 564 -10.33 17.07 -2.53
CA LYS A 564 -9.26 16.63 -1.62
C LYS A 564 -7.99 17.48 -1.67
N SER A 565 -7.81 18.35 -2.67
CA SER A 565 -6.65 19.26 -2.65
C SER A 565 -6.71 20.30 -1.54
N GLY A 566 -7.90 20.57 -1.00
CA GLY A 566 -8.13 21.40 0.17
C GLY A 566 -9.08 22.56 -0.08
N GLN A 567 -8.90 23.63 0.69
CA GLN A 567 -9.92 24.66 0.88
C GLN A 567 -9.87 25.80 -0.15
N PRO A 568 -11.03 26.41 -0.49
CA PRO A 568 -11.09 27.70 -1.16
C PRO A 568 -10.42 28.83 -0.36
N PRO A 569 -9.98 29.92 -1.01
CA PRO A 569 -10.02 30.16 -2.46
C PRO A 569 -8.83 29.53 -3.20
N ARG A 570 -7.97 28.77 -2.50
CA ARG A 570 -6.78 28.17 -3.11
C ARG A 570 -7.14 27.05 -4.08
N PHE A 571 -8.14 26.24 -3.73
CA PHE A 571 -8.64 25.12 -4.51
C PHE A 571 -10.15 25.20 -4.66
N SER A 572 -10.70 24.53 -5.67
CA SER A 572 -12.15 24.50 -5.92
C SER A 572 -12.59 23.09 -6.29
N PRO A 573 -13.66 22.55 -5.68
CA PRO A 573 -14.18 21.22 -6.04
C PRO A 573 -14.80 21.16 -7.44
N ALA A 574 -14.82 22.28 -8.18
CA ALA A 574 -15.26 22.35 -9.56
C ALA A 574 -14.14 22.07 -10.58
N ILE A 575 -12.89 21.96 -10.14
CA ILE A 575 -11.71 21.73 -10.97
C ILE A 575 -10.94 20.56 -10.38
N GLN A 576 -10.54 19.59 -11.21
CA GLN A 576 -9.62 18.55 -10.76
C GLN A 576 -8.20 19.13 -10.71
N GLU A 577 -7.68 19.29 -9.51
CA GLU A 577 -6.38 19.91 -9.25
C GLU A 577 -5.22 18.96 -9.56
N THR A 578 -4.11 19.50 -10.05
CA THR A 578 -2.89 18.74 -10.42
C THR A 578 -1.70 19.07 -9.51
N ILE A 579 -1.94 19.81 -8.43
CA ILE A 579 -0.91 20.20 -7.47
C ILE A 579 -0.72 19.04 -6.49
N GLY A 580 0.52 18.61 -6.26
CA GLY A 580 0.83 17.61 -5.24
C GLY A 580 0.65 18.15 -3.82
N GLN A 581 -0.07 17.42 -2.96
CA GLN A 581 -0.32 17.79 -1.56
C GLN A 581 0.84 17.43 -0.64
N TRP A 582 1.43 16.25 -0.82
CA TRP A 582 2.55 15.76 0.00
C TRP A 582 3.41 14.76 -0.78
N PRO A 583 4.73 14.72 -0.55
CA PRO A 583 5.60 13.80 -1.27
C PRO A 583 5.60 12.41 -0.64
N GLY A 584 5.61 11.38 -1.47
CA GLY A 584 5.54 9.98 -1.06
C GLY A 584 6.12 9.05 -2.12
N PRO A 585 6.09 7.72 -1.89
CA PRO A 585 6.62 6.73 -2.84
C PRO A 585 5.64 6.49 -4.01
N PHE A 586 5.22 7.57 -4.66
CA PHE A 586 4.31 7.60 -5.80
C PHE A 586 5.08 7.75 -7.12
N PRO A 587 4.46 7.48 -8.28
CA PRO A 587 5.16 7.48 -9.57
C PRO A 587 6.01 8.72 -9.87
N ASP A 588 5.49 9.93 -9.62
CA ASP A 588 6.23 11.19 -9.76
C ASP A 588 6.79 11.71 -8.42
N GLY A 589 6.51 11.01 -7.33
CA GLY A 589 6.91 11.37 -5.97
C GLY A 589 5.90 12.21 -5.19
N TRP A 590 4.73 12.50 -5.75
CA TRP A 590 3.71 13.32 -5.10
C TRP A 590 2.38 12.61 -4.98
N SER A 591 1.71 12.85 -3.85
CA SER A 591 0.30 12.56 -3.69
C SER A 591 -0.48 13.65 -4.42
N HIS A 592 -1.20 13.29 -5.46
CA HIS A 592 -2.23 14.10 -6.10
C HIS A 592 -3.58 13.51 -5.66
N GLU A 593 -4.09 13.96 -4.52
CA GLU A 593 -5.19 13.29 -3.79
C GLU A 593 -6.48 13.16 -4.60
N GLU A 594 -6.72 14.06 -5.54
CA GLU A 594 -7.88 14.04 -6.42
C GLU A 594 -7.78 13.02 -7.56
N TRP A 595 -6.68 12.25 -7.65
CA TRP A 595 -6.40 11.32 -8.73
C TRP A 595 -6.23 9.87 -8.29
N PHE A 596 -6.63 9.51 -7.06
CA PHE A 596 -6.48 8.14 -6.54
C PHE A 596 -7.52 7.14 -7.06
N GLY A 597 -8.62 7.59 -7.69
CA GLY A 597 -9.69 6.72 -8.12
C GLY A 597 -9.23 5.65 -9.11
N VAL A 598 -9.84 4.46 -9.07
CA VAL A 598 -9.80 3.53 -10.23
C VAL A 598 -10.82 3.91 -11.30
N CYS A 599 -11.74 4.81 -10.95
CA CYS A 599 -12.67 5.49 -11.85
C CYS A 599 -12.42 7.01 -11.78
N SER A 600 -12.73 7.74 -12.85
CA SER A 600 -12.82 9.20 -12.83
C SER A 600 -14.23 9.69 -13.19
N HIS A 601 -14.49 10.97 -12.89
CA HIS A 601 -15.68 11.70 -13.30
C HIS A 601 -15.64 12.20 -14.77
N GLY A 602 -14.66 11.75 -15.57
CA GLY A 602 -14.33 12.38 -16.87
C GLY A 602 -14.07 13.87 -16.70
N ASN A 603 -14.74 14.72 -17.49
CA ASN A 603 -14.64 16.17 -17.35
C ASN A 603 -15.53 16.78 -16.23
N GLY A 604 -16.19 15.94 -15.42
CA GLY A 604 -17.04 16.38 -14.30
C GLY A 604 -18.45 16.84 -14.68
N SER A 605 -18.75 17.09 -15.97
CA SER A 605 -20.03 17.68 -16.41
C SER A 605 -21.26 16.80 -16.18
N LYS A 606 -21.06 15.48 -16.08
CA LYS A 606 -22.11 14.48 -15.82
C LYS A 606 -22.02 13.86 -14.42
N SER A 607 -21.26 14.48 -13.53
CA SER A 607 -21.17 14.04 -12.14
C SER A 607 -22.55 14.14 -11.46
N PRO A 608 -22.97 13.14 -10.67
CA PRO A 608 -22.19 11.99 -10.21
C PRO A 608 -22.44 10.69 -11.00
N PHE A 609 -23.05 10.73 -12.19
CA PHE A 609 -23.46 9.53 -12.93
C PHE A 609 -22.34 8.90 -13.77
N MET A 610 -21.53 9.71 -14.44
CA MET A 610 -20.53 9.19 -15.39
C MET A 610 -19.31 8.58 -14.70
N ARG A 611 -18.76 7.52 -15.28
CA ARG A 611 -17.50 6.87 -14.91
C ARG A 611 -16.63 6.72 -16.14
N VAL A 612 -15.34 7.05 -16.01
CA VAL A 612 -14.30 6.55 -16.91
C VAL A 612 -13.49 5.51 -16.14
N LEU A 613 -13.53 4.25 -16.60
CA LEU A 613 -12.79 3.15 -15.96
C LEU A 613 -11.31 3.22 -16.38
N ARG A 614 -10.40 3.26 -15.41
CA ARG A 614 -8.96 3.34 -15.67
C ARG A 614 -8.35 1.96 -15.93
N PRO A 615 -7.13 1.87 -16.51
CA PRO A 615 -6.41 0.59 -16.64
C PRO A 615 -6.30 -0.19 -15.32
N SER A 616 -6.18 0.50 -14.19
CA SER A 616 -6.17 -0.07 -12.84
C SER A 616 -7.44 -0.85 -12.48
N TYR A 617 -8.62 -0.40 -12.93
CA TYR A 617 -9.87 -1.17 -12.79
C TYR A 617 -9.76 -2.54 -13.46
N PHE A 618 -9.25 -2.58 -14.70
CA PHE A 618 -9.14 -3.82 -15.46
C PHE A 618 -8.02 -4.73 -14.94
N ALA A 619 -6.96 -4.15 -14.36
CA ALA A 619 -5.94 -4.90 -13.64
C ALA A 619 -6.55 -5.64 -12.44
N TYR A 620 -7.35 -4.96 -11.62
CA TYR A 620 -8.10 -5.63 -10.54
C TYR A 620 -9.10 -6.64 -11.06
N GLN A 621 -9.87 -6.33 -12.11
CA GLN A 621 -10.77 -7.30 -12.71
C GLN A 621 -10.04 -8.59 -13.07
N LYS A 622 -8.87 -8.50 -13.70
CA LYS A 622 -8.02 -9.65 -14.02
C LYS A 622 -7.49 -10.35 -12.76
N LEU A 623 -7.06 -9.64 -11.73
CA LEU A 623 -6.51 -10.23 -10.50
C LEU A 623 -7.59 -10.89 -9.63
N TRP A 624 -8.74 -10.24 -9.50
CA TRP A 624 -9.78 -10.62 -8.55
C TRP A 624 -10.80 -11.61 -9.10
N THR A 625 -10.92 -11.76 -10.43
CA THR A 625 -11.78 -12.78 -11.03
C THR A 625 -11.05 -14.08 -11.39
N LYS A 626 -9.71 -14.11 -11.26
CA LYS A 626 -8.92 -15.35 -11.33
C LYS A 626 -9.30 -16.26 -10.15
N ASN A 627 -9.83 -17.44 -10.48
CA ASN A 627 -10.23 -18.48 -9.51
C ASN A 627 -9.09 -19.42 -9.16
#